data_AF-A0A965CFF8-F1
#
_entry.id   AF-A0A965CFF8-F1
#
_cell.length_a   1.000
_cell.length_b   1.000
_cell.length_c   1.000
_cell.angle_alpha   90.00
_cell.angle_beta   90.00
_cell.angle_gamma   90.00
#
_symmetry.space_group_name_H-M   'P 1'
#
loop_
_entity.id
_entity.type
_entity.pdbx_description
1 polymer ?
#
loop_
_entity_poly.entity_id
_entity_poly.type
_entity_poly.pdbx_seq_one_letter_code
_entity_poly.pdbx_strand_id
1 'polypeptide(L)' 'MRVVDIPADMSVRRAVARWCLDEWRHLFPDDTEQWYLDTYAAADSTGENPPHALAVLDGDEVVGTALVVPD' A
#
# COMPACT_ATOMS: atom_id res chain seq x y z
N MET A 1 -4.01 16.08 4.69
CA MET A 1 -3.91 14.64 5.02
C MET A 1 -5.27 13.92 5.01
N ARG A 2 -5.39 12.81 4.26
CA ARG A 2 -6.54 11.88 4.24
C ARG A 2 -6.08 10.43 4.21
N VAL A 3 -6.88 9.51 4.72
CA VAL A 3 -6.65 8.05 4.63
C VAL A 3 -7.55 7.46 3.54
N VAL A 4 -7.00 6.62 2.69
CA VAL A 4 -7.72 5.97 1.58
C VAL A 4 -7.38 4.49 1.48
N ASP A 5 -8.32 3.70 0.97
CA ASP A 5 -8.11 2.30 0.63
C ASP A 5 -7.21 2.17 -0.59
N ILE A 6 -6.10 1.44 -0.45
CA ILE A 6 -5.20 1.12 -1.57
C ILE A 6 -5.87 0.18 -2.59
N PRO A 7 -6.64 -0.86 -2.20
CA PRO A 7 -7.23 -1.79 -3.17
C PRO A 7 -8.19 -1.13 -4.17
N ALA A 8 -8.83 0.00 -3.83
CA ALA A 8 -9.87 0.60 -4.66
C ALA A 8 -9.35 1.28 -5.93
N ASP A 9 -8.10 1.75 -5.95
CA ASP A 9 -7.58 2.63 -7.01
C ASP A 9 -6.18 2.22 -7.48
N MET A 10 -6.04 1.82 -8.75
CA MET A 10 -4.77 1.38 -9.34
C MET A 10 -3.71 2.50 -9.40
N SER A 11 -4.11 3.76 -9.49
CA SER A 11 -3.19 4.89 -9.44
C SER A 11 -2.58 5.03 -8.04
N VAL A 12 -3.41 4.90 -7.00
CA VAL A 12 -2.99 4.88 -5.60
C VAL A 12 -2.09 3.67 -5.33
N ARG A 13 -2.46 2.47 -5.81
CA ARG A 13 -1.63 1.25 -5.67
C ARG A 13 -0.20 1.45 -6.15
N ARG A 14 -0.04 2.00 -7.35
CA ARG A 14 1.30 2.22 -7.94
C ARG A 14 2.06 3.31 -7.22
N ALA A 15 1.39 4.41 -6.84
CA ALA A 15 2.02 5.48 -6.09
C ALA A 15 2.56 4.97 -4.75
N VAL A 16 1.77 4.19 -4.03
CA VAL A 16 2.14 3.65 -2.72
C VAL A 16 3.20 2.55 -2.86
N ALA A 17 3.11 1.66 -3.86
CA ALA A 17 4.13 0.64 -4.10
C ALA A 17 5.53 1.25 -4.34
N ARG A 18 5.60 2.32 -5.12
CA ARG A 18 6.85 3.06 -5.36
C ARG A 18 7.35 3.76 -4.11
N TRP A 19 6.44 4.41 -3.39
CA TRP A 19 6.78 5.05 -2.11
C TRP A 19 7.38 4.04 -1.12
N CYS A 20 6.76 2.87 -0.94
CA CYS A 20 7.28 1.83 -0.05
C CYS A 20 8.65 1.33 -0.49
N LEU A 21 8.84 1.10 -1.80
CA LEU A 21 10.11 0.66 -2.33
C LEU A 21 11.21 1.70 -2.09
N ASP A 22 10.93 2.98 -2.31
CA ASP A 22 11.92 4.05 -2.10
C ASP A 22 12.21 4.27 -0.61
N GLU A 23 11.18 4.30 0.24
CA GLU A 23 11.31 4.53 1.68
C GLU A 23 11.99 3.34 2.37
N TRP A 24 11.61 2.10 2.04
CA TRP A 24 12.03 0.91 2.79
C TRP A 24 13.12 0.07 2.12
N ARG A 25 13.64 0.44 0.95
CA ARG A 25 14.75 -0.29 0.28
C ARG A 25 15.95 -0.54 1.20
N HIS A 26 16.20 0.33 2.17
CA HIS A 26 17.30 0.17 3.12
C HIS A 26 17.05 -0.93 4.18
N LEU A 27 15.79 -1.28 4.44
CA LEU A 27 15.38 -2.35 5.36
C LEU A 27 15.07 -3.65 4.62
N PHE A 28 14.46 -3.54 3.44
CA PHE A 28 14.00 -4.65 2.61
C PHE A 28 14.54 -4.50 1.18
N PRO A 29 15.83 -4.81 0.95
CA PRO A 29 16.48 -4.56 -0.34
C PRO A 29 15.98 -5.45 -1.48
N ASP A 30 15.37 -6.59 -1.14
CA ASP A 30 14.85 -7.58 -2.10
C ASP A 30 13.38 -7.32 -2.49
N ASP A 31 12.72 -6.35 -1.84
CA ASP A 31 11.37 -5.97 -2.20
C ASP A 31 11.32 -5.40 -3.62
N THR A 32 10.21 -5.64 -4.30
CA THR A 32 9.96 -5.13 -5.64
C THR A 32 8.63 -4.38 -5.68
N GLU A 33 8.49 -3.44 -6.62
CA GLU A 33 7.20 -2.77 -6.85
C GLU A 33 6.08 -3.80 -7.08
N GLN A 34 6.38 -4.90 -7.79
CA GLN A 34 5.42 -5.97 -8.04
C GLN A 34 4.99 -6.71 -6.76
N TRP A 35 5.92 -6.95 -5.82
CA TRP A 35 5.60 -7.59 -4.54
C TRP A 35 4.57 -6.77 -3.73
N TYR A 36 4.72 -5.44 -3.70
CA TYR A 36 3.73 -4.55 -3.08
C TYR A 36 2.39 -4.58 -3.82
N LEU A 37 2.41 -4.55 -5.16
CA LEU A 37 1.19 -4.61 -5.96
C LEU A 37 0.42 -5.92 -5.77
N ASP A 38 1.12 -7.05 -5.66
CA ASP A 38 0.55 -8.37 -5.37
C ASP A 38 -0.07 -8.39 -3.97
N THR A 39 0.62 -7.79 -2.98
CA THR A 39 0.10 -7.63 -1.62
C THR A 39 -1.19 -6.81 -1.60
N TYR A 40 -1.25 -5.71 -2.34
CA TYR A 40 -2.46 -4.88 -2.45
C TYR A 40 -3.58 -5.54 -3.27
N ALA A 41 -3.24 -6.47 -4.16
CA ALA A 41 -4.22 -7.28 -4.87
C ALA A 41 -4.82 -8.38 -3.98
N ALA A 42 -4.01 -8.92 -3.06
CA ALA A 42 -4.46 -9.89 -2.05
C ALA A 42 -5.26 -9.24 -0.92
N ALA A 43 -5.00 -7.95 -0.62
CA ALA A 43 -5.78 -7.17 0.33
C ALA A 43 -7.20 -6.93 -0.23
N ASP A 44 -8.20 -7.51 0.41
CA ASP A 44 -9.51 -7.75 -0.20
C ASP A 44 -10.24 -6.43 -0.55
N SER A 45 -10.92 -6.48 -1.69
CA SER A 45 -11.73 -5.44 -2.32
C SER A 45 -12.94 -4.98 -1.50
N THR A 46 -13.24 -5.65 -0.38
CA THR A 46 -14.47 -5.45 0.41
C THR A 46 -14.24 -4.71 1.74
N GLY A 47 -12.99 -4.59 2.21
CA GLY A 47 -12.66 -3.93 3.49
C GLY A 47 -13.18 -4.66 4.74
N GLU A 48 -13.83 -5.81 4.59
CA GLU A 48 -14.45 -6.55 5.70
C GLU A 48 -13.54 -7.61 6.32
N ASN A 49 -12.51 -8.07 5.58
CA ASN A 49 -11.58 -9.11 6.06
C ASN A 49 -10.12 -8.76 5.71
N PRO A 50 -9.17 -8.91 6.66
CA PRO A 50 -7.75 -8.82 6.37
C PRO A 50 -7.28 -9.83 5.30
N PRO A 51 -6.24 -9.51 4.50
CA PRO A 51 -5.42 -8.31 4.60
C PRO A 51 -6.12 -7.04 4.09
N HIS A 52 -5.85 -5.89 4.71
CA HIS A 52 -6.42 -4.60 4.31
C HIS A 52 -5.33 -3.53 4.26
N ALA A 53 -5.21 -2.84 3.13
CA ALA A 53 -4.12 -1.92 2.84
C ALA A 53 -4.62 -0.46 2.74
N LEU A 54 -3.99 0.43 3.50
CA LEU A 54 -4.37 1.84 3.63
C LEU A 54 -3.19 2.75 3.28
N ALA A 55 -3.47 3.89 2.66
CA ALA A 55 -2.49 4.94 2.40
C ALA A 55 -2.87 6.25 3.09
N VAL A 56 -1.87 7.00 3.54
CA VAL A 56 -2.02 8.39 4.00
C VAL A 56 -1.55 9.31 2.88
N LEU A 57 -2.44 10.18 2.42
CA LEU A 57 -2.16 11.16 1.38
C LEU A 57 -2.13 12.57 1.95
N ASP A 58 -1.11 13.37 1.63
CA ASP A 58 -1.14 14.83 1.80
C ASP A 58 -1.28 15.53 0.44
N GLY A 59 -2.50 15.98 0.12
CA GLY A 59 -2.87 16.29 -1.26
C GLY A 59 -2.86 15.02 -2.12
N ASP A 60 -1.99 14.99 -3.12
CA ASP A 60 -1.76 13.84 -4.01
C ASP A 60 -0.47 13.07 -3.67
N GLU A 61 0.28 13.50 -2.65
CA GLU A 61 1.52 12.86 -2.22
C GLU A 61 1.24 11.74 -1.22
N VAL A 62 1.89 10.58 -1.39
CA VAL A 62 1.88 9.50 -0.41
C VAL A 62 2.87 9.82 0.69
N VAL A 63 2.41 9.84 1.94
CA VAL A 63 3.26 10.12 3.12
C VAL A 63 3.29 8.95 4.12
N GLY A 64 2.59 7.86 3.81
CA GLY A 64 2.59 6.66 4.63
C GLY A 64 1.65 5.58 4.12
N THR A 65 1.84 4.38 4.64
CA THR A 65 1.01 3.20 4.36
C THR A 65 0.84 2.34 5.61
N ALA A 66 -0.23 1.55 5.66
CA ALA A 66 -0.45 0.55 6.67
C ALA A 66 -1.06 -0.72 6.04
N LEU A 67 -0.63 -1.88 6.52
CA LEU A 67 -1.20 -3.17 6.16
C LEU A 67 -1.72 -3.85 7.42
N VAL A 68 -3.04 -4.06 7.47
CA VAL A 68 -3.68 -4.89 8.48
C VAL A 68 -3.62 -6.32 7.98
N VAL A 69 -3.04 -7.24 8.76
CA VAL A 69 -2.98 -8.67 8.47
C VAL A 69 -3.78 -9.44 9.53
N PRO A 70 -4.35 -10.60 9.19
CA PRO A 70 -4.97 -11.46 10.20
C PRO A 70 -3.90 -12.00 11.17
N ASP A 71 -4.32 -12.29 12.41
CA ASP A 71 -3.50 -12.92 13.47
C ASP A 71 -3.00 -14.32 13.07
#